data_AF-A0A1X7JXN4-F1
#
_entry.id   AF-A0A1X7JXN4-F1
#
_cell.length_a   1.000
_cell.length_b   1.000
_cell.length_c   1.000
_cell.angle_alpha   90.00
_cell.angle_beta   90.00
_cell.angle_gamma   90.00
#
_symmetry.space_group_name_H-M   'P 1'
#
loop_
_entity.id
_entity.type
_entity.pdbx_description
1 polymer ?
#
loop_
_entity_poly.entity_id
_entity_poly.type
_entity_poly.pdbx_seq_one_letter_code
_entity_poly.pdbx_strand_id
1 'polypeptide(L)'
;MKIKHLSLAAFCAFFAACSDSNSTSTDQHEHFEAEGWNLYWPDWKLAYSVYQGKEDKSLETLRVNANCLSEHLTVKFLDDEKKEVSAPKDDEHTLGWSIGDESILDIEACGSWGFHLKGVKEGETTLTLKVKHHDHADARTPEIRIIVDKALKAEDCPFQDDDDDE
;
A
#
# COMPACT_ATOMS: atom_id res chain seq x y z
N MET A 1 49.16 2.72 -65.33
CA MET A 1 47.85 3.19 -64.84
C MET A 1 47.04 1.96 -64.46
N LYS A 2 46.58 1.89 -63.20
CA LYS A 2 46.06 0.69 -62.50
C LYS A 2 44.59 0.41 -62.83
N ILE A 3 44.24 -0.83 -63.18
CA ILE A 3 42.91 -1.45 -62.99
C ILE A 3 43.13 -2.99 -63.05
N LYS A 4 42.53 -3.92 -62.29
CA LYS A 4 41.27 -4.01 -61.55
C LYS A 4 41.40 -4.93 -60.33
N HIS A 5 40.55 -4.64 -59.37
CA HIS A 5 40.25 -5.35 -58.13
C HIS A 5 39.69 -6.76 -58.34
N LEU A 6 39.92 -7.64 -57.37
CA LEU A 6 38.92 -8.63 -56.98
C LEU A 6 39.02 -8.91 -55.47
N SER A 7 38.09 -8.35 -54.71
CA SER A 7 37.77 -8.84 -53.38
C SER A 7 36.28 -8.60 -53.15
N LEU A 8 35.59 -9.73 -53.04
CA LEU A 8 34.18 -9.88 -52.77
C LEU A 8 34.00 -10.00 -51.25
N ALA A 9 33.27 -9.07 -50.64
CA ALA A 9 32.66 -9.21 -49.32
C ALA A 9 31.45 -8.27 -49.31
N ALA A 10 30.25 -8.76 -49.61
CA ALA A 10 29.31 -9.37 -48.67
C ALA A 10 28.76 -8.37 -47.63
N PHE A 11 27.85 -7.53 -48.14
CA PHE A 11 26.54 -7.17 -47.60
C PHE A 11 26.27 -7.42 -46.08
N CYS A 12 26.21 -6.32 -45.33
CA CYS A 12 25.31 -6.19 -44.17
C CYS A 12 24.56 -4.86 -44.31
N ALA A 13 23.31 -4.96 -44.77
CA ALA A 13 22.37 -3.85 -44.75
C ALA A 13 21.95 -3.58 -43.31
N PHE A 14 22.36 -2.44 -42.75
CA PHE A 14 21.72 -1.90 -41.56
C PHE A 14 20.41 -1.23 -42.01
N PHE A 15 19.30 -1.92 -41.80
CA PHE A 15 18.00 -1.28 -41.78
C PHE A 15 17.94 -0.40 -40.54
N ALA A 16 18.17 0.90 -40.70
CA ALA A 16 17.68 1.89 -39.75
C ALA A 16 16.15 1.89 -39.86
N ALA A 17 15.51 1.03 -39.07
CA ALA A 17 14.07 1.11 -38.85
C ALA A 17 13.82 2.40 -38.05
N CYS A 18 13.29 3.42 -38.72
CA CYS A 18 12.57 4.50 -38.05
C CYS A 18 11.30 3.92 -37.44
N SER A 19 11.06 4.23 -36.18
CA SER A 19 9.70 4.41 -35.69
C SER A 19 9.68 5.62 -34.77
N ASP A 20 9.58 6.80 -35.36
CA ASP A 20 8.81 7.88 -34.74
C ASP A 20 7.43 7.31 -34.44
N SER A 21 7.25 6.87 -33.19
CA SER A 21 5.98 6.37 -32.69
C SER A 21 5.36 7.52 -31.95
N ASN A 22 4.46 8.22 -32.63
CA ASN A 22 3.51 9.14 -32.04
C ASN A 22 2.78 8.42 -30.91
N SER A 23 3.18 8.65 -29.66
CA SER A 23 2.49 8.08 -28.50
C SER A 23 1.24 8.90 -28.22
N THR A 24 0.20 8.68 -29.00
CA THR A 24 -1.17 8.94 -28.55
C THR A 24 -1.58 7.83 -27.59
N SER A 25 -1.43 8.11 -26.29
CA SER A 25 -2.19 7.51 -25.18
C SER A 25 -2.41 8.65 -24.19
N THR A 26 -3.49 9.43 -24.29
CA THR A 26 -4.74 9.26 -23.52
C THR A 26 -4.47 8.95 -22.06
N ASP A 27 -4.77 9.96 -21.24
CA ASP A 27 -4.78 9.96 -19.76
C ASP A 27 -3.41 9.93 -19.07
N GLN A 28 -2.80 11.11 -18.95
CA GLN A 28 -1.90 11.39 -17.84
C GLN A 28 -2.75 11.67 -16.59
N HIS A 29 -3.32 10.63 -16.01
CA HIS A 29 -3.84 10.74 -14.64
C HIS A 29 -2.64 10.87 -13.71
N GLU A 30 -2.65 11.88 -12.85
CA GLU A 30 -1.60 12.11 -11.86
C GLU A 30 -1.70 11.00 -10.79
N HIS A 31 -0.85 9.99 -10.87
CA HIS A 31 -0.76 8.94 -9.85
C HIS A 31 -0.21 9.51 -8.54
N PHE A 32 -0.74 9.05 -7.41
CA PHE A 32 -0.13 9.34 -6.12
C PHE A 32 1.05 8.41 -5.84
N GLU A 33 2.28 8.95 -5.93
CA GLU A 33 3.52 8.22 -5.69
C GLU A 33 3.92 8.28 -4.20
N ALA A 34 3.70 7.18 -3.48
CA ALA A 34 4.19 7.01 -2.10
C ALA A 34 5.39 6.08 -2.05
N GLU A 35 6.51 6.59 -1.56
CA GLU A 35 7.75 5.81 -1.34
C GLU A 35 7.71 5.03 -0.02
N GLY A 36 6.81 5.39 0.90
CA GLY A 36 6.61 4.66 2.13
C GLY A 36 5.32 5.00 2.86
N TRP A 37 5.08 4.27 3.94
CA TRP A 37 3.86 4.34 4.76
C TRP A 37 4.24 4.32 6.24
N ASN A 38 3.57 5.17 7.01
CA ASN A 38 3.57 5.13 8.47
C ASN A 38 2.14 4.94 8.96
N LEU A 39 1.94 4.01 9.88
CA LEU A 39 0.69 3.86 10.62
C LEU A 39 0.92 4.33 12.05
N TYR A 40 -0.04 5.09 12.57
CA TYR A 40 0.01 5.65 13.91
C TYR A 40 -1.18 5.19 14.72
N TRP A 41 -0.90 4.67 15.92
CA TRP A 41 -1.88 4.58 17.00
C TRP A 41 -2.30 5.99 17.46
N PRO A 42 -3.31 6.09 18.35
CA PRO A 42 -3.53 7.34 19.08
C PRO A 42 -2.24 7.86 19.75
N ASP A 43 -2.20 9.17 20.00
CA ASP A 43 -1.04 9.89 20.52
C ASP A 43 0.22 9.87 19.63
N TRP A 44 0.08 9.58 18.33
CA TRP A 44 1.17 9.55 17.35
C TRP A 44 2.26 8.53 17.67
N LYS A 45 1.92 7.45 18.38
CA LYS A 45 2.83 6.31 18.54
C LYS A 45 2.90 5.54 17.22
N LEU A 46 4.11 5.44 16.67
CA LEU A 46 4.35 4.69 15.42
C LEU A 46 4.04 3.20 15.62
N ALA A 47 3.08 2.71 14.85
CA ALA A 47 2.55 1.35 14.90
C ALA A 47 3.21 0.44 13.85
N TYR A 48 3.45 0.98 12.66
CA TYR A 48 4.08 0.30 11.54
C TYR A 48 4.77 1.32 10.64
N SER A 49 5.89 0.94 10.03
CA SER A 49 6.59 1.76 9.05
C SER A 49 7.20 0.89 7.96
N VAL A 50 7.08 1.35 6.71
CA VAL A 50 7.73 0.76 5.56
C VAL A 50 8.23 1.85 4.64
N TYR A 51 9.44 1.69 4.12
CA TYR A 51 10.03 2.61 3.16
C TYR A 51 10.70 1.84 2.04
N GLN A 52 10.34 2.13 0.79
CA GLN A 52 10.83 1.44 -0.41
C GLN A 52 10.68 -0.09 -0.30
N GLY A 53 9.52 -0.52 0.19
CA GLY A 53 9.19 -1.93 0.41
C GLY A 53 9.96 -2.61 1.55
N LYS A 54 10.74 -1.88 2.35
CA LYS A 54 11.48 -2.42 3.50
C LYS A 54 10.80 -2.00 4.80
N GLU A 55 10.23 -2.98 5.49
CA GLU A 55 9.57 -2.79 6.77
C GLU A 55 10.56 -2.49 7.89
N ASP A 56 10.16 -1.62 8.83
CA ASP A 56 10.88 -1.40 10.07
C ASP A 56 10.59 -2.54 11.06
N LYS A 57 11.53 -3.50 11.12
CA LYS A 57 11.44 -4.68 11.99
C LYS A 57 11.70 -4.40 13.46
N SER A 58 12.01 -3.16 13.84
CA SER A 58 12.14 -2.77 15.26
C SER A 58 10.81 -2.51 15.95
N LEU A 59 9.74 -2.33 15.16
CA LEU A 59 8.38 -2.13 15.65
C LEU A 59 7.71 -3.47 16.00
N GLU A 60 6.77 -3.41 16.95
CA GLU A 60 5.99 -4.57 17.33
C GLU A 60 5.02 -4.97 16.21
N THR A 61 4.72 -6.26 16.11
CA THR A 61 3.67 -6.75 15.20
C THR A 61 2.32 -6.18 15.62
N LEU A 62 1.54 -5.68 14.66
CA LEU A 62 0.17 -5.24 14.90
C LEU A 62 -0.70 -6.37 15.42
N ARG A 63 -1.50 -6.07 16.45
CA ARG A 63 -2.30 -7.02 17.19
C ARG A 63 -3.69 -6.50 17.47
N VAL A 64 -4.66 -7.40 17.51
CA VAL A 64 -6.02 -7.16 17.98
C VAL A 64 -6.57 -8.44 18.62
N ASN A 65 -7.49 -8.34 19.56
CA ASN A 65 -8.18 -9.52 20.10
C ASN A 65 -9.38 -9.91 19.22
N ALA A 66 -9.66 -11.21 19.11
CA ALA A 66 -10.90 -11.65 18.48
C ALA A 66 -12.13 -11.09 19.25
N ASN A 67 -13.17 -10.70 18.49
CA ASN A 67 -14.35 -9.96 18.93
C ASN A 67 -14.11 -8.52 19.37
N CYS A 68 -12.92 -7.96 19.15
CA CYS A 68 -12.61 -6.57 19.48
C CYS A 68 -12.18 -5.77 18.24
N LEU A 69 -12.35 -4.46 18.34
CA LEU A 69 -11.67 -3.49 17.49
C LEU A 69 -10.34 -3.08 18.12
N SER A 70 -9.35 -2.75 17.30
CA SER A 70 -8.17 -2.00 17.77
C SER A 70 -8.56 -0.55 18.03
N GLU A 71 -7.66 0.21 18.67
CA GLU A 71 -7.73 1.67 18.57
C GLU A 71 -7.58 2.15 17.12
N HIS A 72 -7.93 3.41 16.88
CA HIS A 72 -7.85 4.04 15.57
C HIS A 72 -6.41 4.08 15.04
N LEU A 73 -6.21 3.59 13.82
CA LEU A 73 -4.96 3.72 13.08
C LEU A 73 -5.09 4.82 12.04
N THR A 74 -4.18 5.80 12.10
CA THR A 74 -4.04 6.86 11.09
C THR A 74 -2.94 6.53 10.10
N VAL A 75 -3.20 6.70 8.80
CA VAL A 75 -2.23 6.52 7.72
C VAL A 75 -1.52 7.85 7.38
N LYS A 76 -0.19 7.80 7.28
CA LYS A 76 0.66 8.84 6.68
C LYS A 76 1.58 8.22 5.63
N PHE A 77 2.05 9.05 4.71
CA PHE A 77 2.89 8.63 3.61
C PHE A 77 4.29 9.23 3.72
N LEU A 78 5.26 8.58 3.08
CA LEU A 78 6.63 9.06 2.96
C LEU A 78 6.93 9.39 1.50
N ASP A 79 7.57 10.53 1.26
CA ASP A 79 8.15 10.88 -0.03
C ASP A 79 9.54 10.23 -0.23
N ASP A 80 10.19 10.52 -1.36
CA ASP A 80 11.50 9.99 -1.76
C ASP A 80 12.68 10.47 -0.88
N GLU A 81 12.44 11.46 -0.04
CA GLU A 81 13.37 11.93 0.99
C GLU A 81 13.06 11.30 2.37
N LYS A 82 12.13 10.33 2.42
CA LYS A 82 11.62 9.69 3.65
C LYS A 82 10.96 10.71 4.60
N LYS A 83 10.45 11.82 4.09
CA LYS A 83 9.73 12.82 4.87
C LYS A 83 8.25 12.53 4.80
N GLU A 84 7.57 12.78 5.92
CA GLU A 84 6.12 12.60 5.97
C GLU A 84 5.38 13.63 5.12
N VAL A 85 4.46 13.12 4.32
CA VAL A 85 3.54 13.90 3.51
C VAL A 85 2.10 13.56 3.87
N SER A 86 1.20 14.51 3.61
CA SER A 86 -0.22 14.26 3.79
C SER A 86 -0.73 13.30 2.73
N ALA A 87 -1.72 12.50 3.11
CA ALA A 87 -2.50 11.73 2.16
C ALA A 87 -3.17 12.64 1.11
N PRO A 88 -3.52 12.10 -0.08
CA PRO A 88 -4.37 12.77 -1.05
C PRO A 88 -5.61 13.35 -0.39
N LYS A 89 -5.99 14.56 -0.82
CA LYS A 89 -7.15 15.30 -0.29
C LYS A 89 -8.30 15.42 -1.29
N ASP A 90 -8.11 14.91 -2.49
CA ASP A 90 -9.15 14.79 -3.50
C ASP A 90 -10.11 13.64 -3.16
N ASP A 91 -11.17 13.53 -3.96
CA ASP A 91 -12.21 12.51 -3.85
C ASP A 91 -11.98 11.31 -4.77
N GLU A 92 -10.90 11.32 -5.57
CA GLU A 92 -10.55 10.25 -6.49
C GLU A 92 -9.71 9.17 -5.81
N HIS A 93 -9.00 9.54 -4.73
CA HIS A 93 -8.17 8.65 -3.96
C HIS A 93 -8.84 8.17 -2.66
N THR A 94 -8.73 6.87 -2.40
CA THR A 94 -9.26 6.25 -1.18
C THR A 94 -8.29 5.25 -0.58
N LEU A 95 -8.39 5.03 0.73
CA LEU A 95 -7.74 3.91 1.38
C LEU A 95 -8.48 2.61 1.04
N GLY A 96 -7.76 1.64 0.49
CA GLY A 96 -8.25 0.28 0.27
C GLY A 96 -7.36 -0.75 0.95
N TRP A 97 -7.85 -1.99 1.03
CA TRP A 97 -7.10 -3.08 1.63
C TRP A 97 -7.36 -4.43 0.95
N SER A 98 -6.54 -5.42 1.31
CA SER A 98 -6.78 -6.84 1.08
C SER A 98 -6.23 -7.63 2.25
N ILE A 99 -6.95 -8.68 2.65
CA ILE A 99 -6.61 -9.51 3.80
C ILE A 99 -6.31 -10.91 3.29
N GLY A 100 -5.23 -11.53 3.77
CA GLY A 100 -4.83 -12.87 3.33
C GLY A 100 -5.85 -13.95 3.70
N ASP A 101 -6.45 -13.83 4.88
CA ASP A 101 -7.53 -14.67 5.41
C ASP A 101 -8.54 -13.80 6.17
N GLU A 102 -9.67 -13.50 5.52
CA GLU A 102 -10.78 -12.70 6.07
C GLU A 102 -11.58 -13.45 7.16
N SER A 103 -11.33 -14.74 7.36
CA SER A 103 -11.94 -15.47 8.49
C SER A 103 -11.25 -15.19 9.83
N ILE A 104 -10.07 -14.54 9.80
CA ILE A 104 -9.24 -14.19 10.96
C ILE A 104 -9.36 -12.71 11.30
N LEU A 105 -9.33 -11.84 10.30
CA LEU A 105 -9.32 -10.38 10.45
C LEU A 105 -10.32 -9.74 9.48
N ASP A 106 -10.90 -8.63 9.91
CA ASP A 106 -11.62 -7.68 9.08
C ASP A 106 -11.10 -6.25 9.35
N ILE A 107 -11.53 -5.27 8.56
CA ILE A 107 -11.16 -3.87 8.70
C ILE A 107 -12.40 -3.00 8.79
N GLU A 108 -12.42 -2.10 9.76
CA GLU A 108 -13.44 -1.08 9.89
C GLU A 108 -12.87 0.28 9.49
N ALA A 109 -13.34 0.85 8.38
CA ALA A 109 -12.83 2.13 7.89
C ALA A 109 -13.40 3.31 8.67
N CYS A 110 -12.52 4.25 9.04
CA CYS A 110 -12.88 5.45 9.80
C CYS A 110 -12.22 6.68 9.17
N GLY A 111 -13.04 7.52 8.54
CA GLY A 111 -12.55 8.64 7.73
C GLY A 111 -11.85 8.19 6.45
N SER A 112 -11.21 9.13 5.75
CA SER A 112 -10.62 8.85 4.42
C SER A 112 -9.31 8.04 4.47
N TRP A 113 -8.56 8.16 5.57
CA TRP A 113 -7.20 7.61 5.72
C TRP A 113 -6.96 7.04 7.12
N GLY A 114 -7.98 6.43 7.69
CA GLY A 114 -7.92 5.77 8.99
C GLY A 114 -8.82 4.55 9.06
N PHE A 115 -8.53 3.66 10.00
CA PHE A 115 -9.25 2.40 10.16
C PHE A 115 -8.98 1.77 11.52
N HIS A 116 -9.78 0.76 11.87
CA HIS A 116 -9.56 -0.15 12.98
C HIS A 116 -9.32 -1.56 12.43
N LEU A 117 -8.44 -2.30 13.08
CA LEU A 117 -8.37 -3.75 12.91
C LEU A 117 -9.56 -4.36 13.65
N LYS A 118 -10.29 -5.29 13.02
CA LYS A 118 -11.39 -6.02 13.63
C LYS A 118 -11.03 -7.49 13.75
N GLY A 119 -10.74 -7.95 14.97
CA GLY A 119 -10.40 -9.35 15.19
C GLY A 119 -11.62 -10.24 15.03
N VAL A 120 -11.61 -11.14 14.04
CA VAL A 120 -12.72 -12.09 13.80
C VAL A 120 -12.47 -13.39 14.56
N LYS A 121 -11.25 -13.93 14.47
CA LYS A 121 -10.88 -15.22 15.06
C LYS A 121 -9.41 -15.26 15.41
N GLU A 122 -9.07 -15.89 16.53
CA GLU A 122 -7.68 -16.12 16.93
C GLU A 122 -6.88 -16.82 15.83
N GLY A 123 -5.71 -16.26 15.51
CA GLY A 123 -4.87 -16.71 14.42
C GLY A 123 -3.93 -15.63 13.91
N GLU A 124 -3.33 -15.88 12.75
CA GLU A 124 -2.46 -14.93 12.07
C GLU A 124 -2.87 -14.81 10.61
N THR A 125 -2.78 -13.60 10.08
CA THR A 125 -3.09 -13.30 8.69
C THR A 125 -2.23 -12.14 8.21
N THR A 126 -2.41 -11.73 6.96
CA THR A 126 -1.71 -10.57 6.38
C THR A 126 -2.70 -9.50 5.95
N LEU A 127 -2.25 -8.25 5.98
CA LEU A 127 -2.97 -7.08 5.50
C LEU A 127 -2.11 -6.37 4.47
N THR A 128 -2.68 -6.02 3.32
CA THR A 128 -2.06 -5.10 2.35
C THR A 128 -2.91 -3.86 2.27
N LEU A 129 -2.34 -2.69 2.57
CA LEU A 129 -3.00 -1.39 2.38
C LEU A 129 -2.70 -0.86 0.97
N LYS A 130 -3.64 -0.09 0.43
CA LYS A 130 -3.59 0.44 -0.94
C LYS A 130 -4.06 1.88 -0.98
N VAL A 131 -3.37 2.72 -1.74
CA VAL A 131 -3.94 3.96 -2.27
C VAL A 131 -4.67 3.55 -3.53
N LYS A 132 -6.00 3.65 -3.54
CA LYS A 132 -6.79 3.36 -4.72
C LYS A 132 -7.08 4.66 -5.46
N HIS A 133 -6.82 4.69 -6.76
CA HIS A 133 -7.32 5.69 -7.69
C HIS A 133 -8.40 5.02 -8.53
N HIS A 134 -9.66 5.38 -8.30
CA HIS A 134 -10.83 4.70 -8.87
C HIS A 134 -10.81 3.15 -8.69
N ASP A 135 -10.62 2.40 -9.78
CA ASP A 135 -10.70 0.94 -9.83
C ASP A 135 -9.35 0.23 -9.68
N HIS A 136 -8.24 0.97 -9.67
CA HIS A 136 -6.89 0.44 -9.54
C HIS A 136 -6.19 0.99 -8.28
N ALA A 137 -5.00 0.44 -8.01
CA ALA A 137 -4.17 0.86 -6.88
C ALA A 137 -2.89 1.51 -7.40
N ASP A 138 -2.66 2.77 -7.02
CA ASP A 138 -1.45 3.53 -7.35
C ASP A 138 -0.26 3.04 -6.51
N ALA A 139 -0.50 2.81 -5.23
CA ALA A 139 0.50 2.36 -4.28
C ALA A 139 -0.05 1.28 -3.36
N ARG A 140 0.85 0.41 -2.86
CA ARG A 140 0.51 -0.61 -1.87
C ARG A 140 1.67 -0.88 -0.92
N THR A 141 1.34 -1.29 0.30
CA THR A 141 2.32 -1.84 1.23
C THR A 141 2.75 -3.25 0.79
N PRO A 142 3.88 -3.77 1.30
CA PRO A 142 4.06 -5.21 1.45
C PRO A 142 2.96 -5.84 2.32
N GLU A 143 2.95 -7.17 2.40
CA GLU A 143 2.06 -7.90 3.30
C GLU A 143 2.44 -7.65 4.76
N ILE A 144 1.63 -6.85 5.45
CA ILE A 144 1.77 -6.56 6.88
C ILE A 144 1.27 -7.77 7.65
N ARG A 145 2.12 -8.38 8.47
CA ARG A 145 1.69 -9.48 9.35
C ARG A 145 0.82 -8.93 10.48
N ILE A 146 -0.35 -9.53 10.68
CA ILE A 146 -1.30 -9.23 11.75
C ILE A 146 -1.51 -10.46 12.61
N ILE A 147 -1.50 -10.29 13.93
CA ILE A 147 -1.85 -11.36 14.88
C ILE A 147 -3.20 -11.01 15.51
N VAL A 148 -4.13 -11.95 15.45
CA VAL A 148 -5.38 -11.88 16.19
C VAL A 148 -5.24 -12.78 17.43
N ASP A 149 -5.13 -12.13 18.59
CA ASP A 149 -5.02 -12.81 19.87
C ASP A 149 -6.39 -13.40 20.29
N LYS A 150 -6.37 -14.24 21.32
CA LYS A 150 -7.56 -14.92 21.86
C LYS A 150 -8.76 -13.97 22.04
N ALA A 151 -9.95 -14.54 21.90
CA ALA A 151 -11.20 -13.81 22.08
C ALA A 151 -11.30 -13.20 23.48
N LEU A 152 -11.79 -11.97 23.54
CA LEU A 152 -12.21 -11.32 24.76
C LEU A 152 -13.74 -11.20 24.78
N LYS A 153 -14.28 -10.91 25.96
CA LYS A 153 -15.66 -10.44 26.06
C LYS A 153 -15.70 -8.97 25.65
N ALA A 154 -16.87 -8.50 25.22
CA ALA A 154 -17.06 -7.12 24.78
C ALA A 154 -16.65 -6.10 25.86
N GLU A 155 -16.99 -6.38 27.13
CA GLU A 155 -16.61 -5.53 28.26
C GLU A 155 -15.11 -5.49 28.56
N ASP A 156 -14.34 -6.45 28.04
CA ASP A 156 -12.90 -6.58 28.22
C ASP A 156 -12.11 -6.04 27.01
N CYS A 157 -12.79 -5.60 25.94
CA CYS A 157 -12.12 -5.06 24.75
C CYS A 157 -11.40 -3.74 25.08
N PRO A 158 -10.12 -3.57 24.69
CA PRO A 158 -9.36 -2.37 25.01
C PRO A 158 -9.93 -1.09 24.42
N PHE A 159 -10.55 -1.20 23.25
CA PHE A 159 -11.29 -0.13 22.60
C PHE A 159 -12.77 -0.52 22.57
N GLN A 160 -13.61 0.36 23.09
CA GLN A 160 -15.06 0.29 23.01
C GLN A 160 -15.49 1.44 22.10
N ASP A 161 -16.19 1.11 21.03
CA ASP A 161 -16.78 2.13 20.17
C ASP A 161 -18.06 2.60 20.88
N ASP A 162 -18.02 3.77 21.50
CA ASP A 162 -19.09 4.29 22.37
C ASP A 162 -20.34 4.75 21.57
N ASP A 163 -20.55 4.24 20.36
CA ASP A 163 -21.65 4.61 19.46
C ASP A 163 -23.04 4.08 19.92
N ASP A 164 -23.18 3.68 21.19
CA ASP A 164 -24.45 3.29 21.84
C ASP A 164 -25.29 4.51 22.32
N ASP A 165 -25.06 5.72 21.80
CA ASP A 165 -25.94 6.88 22.00
C ASP A 165 -26.96 6.99 20.83
N GLU A 166 -27.96 6.09 20.80
CA GLU A 166 -29.23 6.27 20.07
C GLU A 166 -30.14 7.36 20.70
#